data_AF-A0A9D1SUP3-F1
#
_entry.id   AF-A0A9D1SUP3-F1
#
_cell.length_a   1.000
_cell.length_b   1.000
_cell.length_c   1.000
_cell.angle_alpha   90.00
_cell.angle_beta   90.00
_cell.angle_gamma   90.00
#
_symmetry.space_group_name_H-M   'P 1'
#
loop_
_entity.id
_entity.type
_entity.pdbx_description
1 polymer ?
#
loop_
_entity_poly.entity_id
_entity_poly.type
_entity_poly.pdbx_seq_one_letter_code
_entity_poly.pdbx_strand_id
1 'polypeptide(L)'
;MRRSVVLSLTVMFAASAVAAAPVSFALDGEGNDSDGYAESYDEYENDDQQQQQYVEKDTSWFDYYDQQDTYEISTEADLLGLASLVNEQQVDKWKPTRLENFEGITFVLTRDIKLTSSDWSPIGTGGASYFAGIFDGNGHTISGLEIDIESGSAGLFGYLVGTVKDLTVEGNISSGDGNCGGIAGILADTGQITGCSANVSVSGRDKVGGIAGYNDGGLIESCMNYGSISGAYKVGGIVGENWGGIVNMCGNRGDIESTRRGVGTYGTGGIAGRSVSSDSRVTESFNSGKISSNTEATGGVVGYMNASGATVSECYNTGEITVKGRNGNKNISESYAGGVIGTVGAVGVVVENCYNSATVTGADISGGVIGYYINESGDNSEDKYMSHNYYPGGTFSSGIGALYNKDDRQAEDATTGISARSFSNISSSLSTVYKNDDGIYGNNGYPVLVWQEAVDESEKVYMEEIPEDVQRELDAYLAENAETSLYGHSIVRLFSLSSYINDALITYNEEMEKAEKATK
;
A
#
# COMPACT_ATOMS: atom_id res chain seq x y z
N MET A 1 -52.90 2.30 -34.50
CA MET A 1 -52.69 1.48 -33.29
C MET A 1 -51.21 1.49 -32.95
N ARG A 2 -50.92 1.75 -31.67
CA ARG A 2 -49.59 1.97 -31.08
C ARG A 2 -48.69 0.74 -31.20
N ARG A 3 -47.40 0.96 -31.45
CA ARG A 3 -46.30 0.32 -30.70
C ARG A 3 -45.17 1.33 -30.53
N SER A 4 -44.88 1.64 -29.27
CA SER A 4 -43.87 2.58 -28.82
C SER A 4 -42.48 1.96 -28.93
N VAL A 5 -41.53 2.75 -29.40
CA VAL A 5 -40.08 2.49 -29.35
C VAL A 5 -39.55 3.30 -28.16
N VAL A 6 -38.85 2.64 -27.23
CA VAL A 6 -38.08 3.31 -26.19
C VAL A 6 -36.61 2.94 -26.39
N LEU A 7 -35.84 3.96 -26.77
CA LEU A 7 -34.39 4.00 -26.81
C LEU A 7 -33.91 4.28 -25.38
N SER A 8 -33.10 3.40 -24.78
CA SER A 8 -32.41 3.73 -23.52
C SER A 8 -31.11 4.47 -23.83
N LEU A 9 -30.98 5.61 -23.17
CA LEU A 9 -29.92 6.60 -23.27
C LEU A 9 -28.72 6.15 -22.40
N THR A 10 -27.56 5.93 -23.02
CA THR A 10 -26.29 5.73 -22.32
C THR A 10 -25.64 7.10 -22.13
N VAL A 11 -25.49 7.55 -20.87
CA VAL A 11 -24.72 8.75 -20.54
C VAL A 11 -23.29 8.32 -20.24
N MET A 12 -22.37 8.58 -21.18
CA MET A 12 -20.93 8.62 -20.94
C MET A 12 -20.58 9.97 -20.31
N PHE A 13 -19.97 9.96 -19.12
CA PHE A 13 -19.15 11.08 -18.66
C PHE A 13 -17.70 10.77 -18.99
N ALA A 14 -17.19 11.44 -20.03
CA ALA A 14 -15.77 11.60 -20.28
C ALA A 14 -15.36 12.95 -19.68
N ALA A 15 -14.53 12.93 -18.63
CA ALA A 15 -13.85 14.12 -18.14
C ALA A 15 -12.37 14.04 -18.57
N SER A 16 -12.06 14.70 -19.67
CA SER A 16 -10.69 15.03 -20.09
C SER A 16 -10.29 16.34 -19.42
N ALA A 17 -9.34 16.31 -18.50
CA ALA A 17 -8.72 17.53 -17.96
C ALA A 17 -7.69 18.07 -18.97
N VAL A 18 -7.95 19.29 -19.43
CA VAL A 18 -7.13 20.06 -20.37
C VAL A 18 -6.01 20.75 -19.61
N ALA A 19 -4.77 20.56 -20.06
CA ALA A 19 -3.61 21.32 -19.64
C ALA A 19 -3.76 22.80 -20.02
N ALA A 20 -3.66 23.69 -19.04
CA ALA A 20 -3.52 25.13 -19.26
C ALA A 20 -2.06 25.52 -19.01
N ALA A 21 -1.30 25.76 -20.08
CA ALA A 21 -0.04 26.49 -20.03
C ALA A 21 -0.32 28.01 -20.04
N PRO A 22 0.35 28.83 -19.22
CA PRO A 22 0.20 30.27 -19.31
C PRO A 22 0.97 30.81 -20.53
N VAL A 23 0.25 31.52 -21.40
CA VAL A 23 0.81 32.31 -22.50
C VAL A 23 1.22 33.67 -21.95
N SER A 24 2.51 34.01 -22.06
CA SER A 24 2.99 35.37 -21.82
C SER A 24 2.63 36.28 -22.99
N PHE A 25 2.09 37.46 -22.72
CA PHE A 25 2.13 38.59 -23.65
C PHE A 25 2.71 39.81 -22.95
N ALA A 26 3.85 40.27 -23.46
CA ALA A 26 4.43 41.57 -23.16
C ALA A 26 3.69 42.65 -23.97
N LEU A 27 3.46 43.82 -23.36
CA LEU A 27 3.31 45.10 -24.05
C LEU A 27 3.80 46.22 -23.13
N ASP A 28 4.76 47.00 -23.65
CA ASP A 28 5.39 48.18 -23.08
C ASP A 28 4.44 49.39 -22.97
N GLY A 29 4.78 50.34 -22.09
CA GLY A 29 4.63 51.77 -22.39
C GLY A 29 4.00 52.68 -21.34
N GLU A 30 4.87 53.26 -20.51
CA GLU A 30 4.91 54.64 -19.96
C GLU A 30 3.67 55.35 -19.35
N GLY A 31 3.89 56.01 -18.19
CA GLY A 31 3.15 57.25 -17.85
C GLY A 31 2.93 57.50 -16.36
N ASN A 32 3.64 58.50 -15.82
CA ASN A 32 3.73 58.93 -14.43
C ASN A 32 2.51 59.75 -13.95
N ASP A 33 2.30 59.77 -12.62
CA ASP A 33 1.95 60.93 -11.75
C ASP A 33 0.71 60.82 -10.81
N SER A 34 1.05 60.92 -9.51
CA SER A 34 0.47 61.70 -8.40
C SER A 34 -0.96 61.46 -7.84
N ASP A 35 -0.95 61.26 -6.52
CA ASP A 35 -1.81 61.81 -5.45
C ASP A 35 -3.32 61.55 -5.42
N GLY A 36 -3.80 61.05 -4.28
CA GLY A 36 -5.17 61.27 -3.82
C GLY A 36 -5.70 60.26 -2.82
N TYR A 37 -5.68 60.62 -1.52
CA TYR A 37 -6.50 59.99 -0.50
C TYR A 37 -8.00 60.12 -0.86
N ALA A 38 -8.72 59.00 -0.85
CA ALA A 38 -10.17 58.98 -0.64
C ALA A 38 -10.58 57.63 -0.03
N GLU A 39 -11.05 57.69 1.21
CA GLU A 39 -11.82 56.61 1.82
C GLU A 39 -13.17 56.49 1.09
N SER A 40 -13.52 55.29 0.64
CA SER A 40 -14.91 54.90 0.42
C SER A 40 -15.11 53.47 0.91
N TYR A 41 -15.99 53.33 1.89
CA TYR A 41 -16.55 52.06 2.34
C TYR A 41 -17.36 51.46 1.19
N ASP A 42 -16.86 50.37 0.61
CA ASP A 42 -17.69 49.46 -0.17
C ASP A 42 -17.73 48.12 0.58
N GLU A 43 -18.88 47.84 1.19
CA GLU A 43 -19.29 46.50 1.60
C GLU A 43 -19.36 45.62 0.34
N TYR A 44 -18.47 44.63 0.27
CA TYR A 44 -18.66 43.46 -0.58
C TYR A 44 -18.60 42.21 0.30
N GLU A 45 -19.75 41.85 0.89
CA GLU A 45 -20.02 40.46 1.23
C GLU A 45 -20.41 39.72 -0.06
N ASN A 46 -19.53 38.81 -0.48
CA ASN A 46 -19.90 37.49 -0.99
C ASN A 46 -18.66 36.60 -0.79
N ASP A 47 -18.53 36.17 0.46
CA ASP A 47 -17.68 35.08 0.91
C ASP A 47 -18.18 33.77 0.30
N ASP A 48 -17.41 33.25 -0.66
CA ASP A 48 -17.23 31.81 -0.86
C ASP A 48 -15.72 31.49 -0.77
N GLN A 49 -15.00 32.17 0.12
CA GLN A 49 -13.73 31.65 0.60
C GLN A 49 -14.07 30.57 1.63
N GLN A 50 -13.78 29.32 1.30
CA GLN A 50 -13.68 28.28 2.31
C GLN A 50 -12.72 28.80 3.39
N GLN A 51 -13.23 29.18 4.55
CA GLN A 51 -12.41 29.59 5.67
C GLN A 51 -11.49 28.42 6.01
N GLN A 52 -10.20 28.55 5.66
CA GLN A 52 -9.16 27.61 6.04
C GLN A 52 -9.21 27.44 7.55
N GLN A 53 -9.46 26.21 8.01
CA GLN A 53 -9.53 25.89 9.42
C GLN A 53 -8.09 25.82 9.97
N TYR A 54 -7.63 26.91 10.56
CA TYR A 54 -6.33 26.97 11.24
C TYR A 54 -6.47 26.39 12.66
N VAL A 55 -5.62 25.42 12.99
CA VAL A 55 -5.49 24.88 14.35
C VAL A 55 -4.13 25.30 14.91
N GLU A 56 -4.15 26.01 16.04
CA GLU A 56 -2.92 26.44 16.70
C GLU A 56 -2.22 25.22 17.30
N LYS A 57 -0.97 24.99 16.91
CA LYS A 57 -0.10 23.94 17.45
C LYS A 57 0.15 24.17 18.96
N ASP A 58 0.09 23.10 19.74
CA ASP A 58 0.33 23.14 21.18
C ASP A 58 1.62 22.38 21.53
N THR A 59 2.59 23.08 22.12
CA THR A 59 3.84 22.50 22.64
C THR A 59 3.96 22.63 24.16
N SER A 60 2.91 23.10 24.84
CA SER A 60 2.93 23.38 26.29
C SER A 60 3.05 22.13 27.16
N TRP A 61 2.76 20.95 26.59
CA TRP A 61 2.95 19.64 27.22
C TRP A 61 4.43 19.20 27.26
N PHE A 62 5.33 19.85 26.52
CA PHE A 62 6.74 19.52 26.46
C PHE A 62 7.61 20.53 27.22
N ASP A 63 8.33 20.06 28.25
CA ASP A 63 9.43 20.81 28.86
C ASP A 63 10.77 20.12 28.56
N TYR A 64 11.62 20.85 27.84
CA TYR A 64 12.97 20.40 27.50
C TYR A 64 13.85 20.06 28.72
N TYR A 65 13.67 20.71 29.86
CA TYR A 65 14.48 20.44 31.06
C TYR A 65 13.88 19.37 31.98
N ASP A 66 12.65 18.95 31.69
CA ASP A 66 11.92 17.94 32.44
C ASP A 66 11.28 16.95 31.45
N GLN A 67 12.14 16.37 30.59
CA GLN A 67 11.73 15.40 29.61
C GLN A 67 11.15 14.17 30.30
N GLN A 68 9.96 13.76 29.87
CA GLN A 68 9.32 12.53 30.30
C GLN A 68 9.66 11.43 29.32
N ASP A 69 9.75 10.19 29.81
CA ASP A 69 9.96 9.02 28.93
C ASP A 69 8.75 8.77 28.01
N THR A 70 7.57 9.28 28.37
CA THR A 70 6.33 9.11 27.61
C THR A 70 5.47 10.37 27.62
N TYR A 71 4.94 10.72 26.46
CA TYR A 71 3.97 11.79 26.25
C TYR A 71 2.69 11.27 25.61
N GLU A 72 1.55 11.78 26.04
CA GLU A 72 0.24 11.47 25.47
C GLU A 72 -0.11 12.50 24.39
N ILE A 73 -0.52 12.04 23.22
CA ILE A 73 -1.02 12.89 22.13
C ILE A 73 -2.53 12.65 22.04
N SER A 74 -3.31 13.66 22.39
CA SER A 74 -4.77 13.54 22.56
C SER A 74 -5.57 14.40 21.58
N THR A 75 -4.91 15.36 20.92
CA THR A 75 -5.56 16.32 20.03
C THR A 75 -4.74 16.59 18.77
N GLU A 76 -5.39 17.16 17.76
CA GLU A 76 -4.72 17.67 16.56
C GLU A 76 -3.64 18.70 16.92
N ALA A 77 -3.89 19.59 17.89
CA ALA A 77 -2.95 20.60 18.34
C ALA A 77 -1.67 19.99 18.93
N ASP A 78 -1.78 18.92 19.72
CA ASP A 78 -0.62 18.20 20.29
C ASP A 78 0.24 17.59 19.18
N LEU A 79 -0.41 16.98 18.18
CA LEU A 79 0.27 16.33 17.06
C LEU A 79 0.98 17.36 16.16
N LEU A 80 0.34 18.50 15.87
CA LEU A 80 0.96 19.63 15.19
C LEU A 80 2.13 20.20 16.03
N GLY A 81 1.98 20.22 17.35
CA GLY A 81 3.02 20.56 18.31
C GLY A 81 4.26 19.67 18.15
N LEU A 82 4.07 18.35 18.15
CA LEU A 82 5.13 17.37 17.93
C LEU A 82 5.85 17.61 16.60
N ALA A 83 5.11 17.76 15.50
CA ALA A 83 5.69 18.06 14.19
C ALA A 83 6.57 19.33 14.24
N SER A 84 6.10 20.38 14.93
CA SER A 84 6.87 21.61 15.07
C SER A 84 8.13 21.47 15.93
N LEU A 85 8.11 20.66 16.99
CA LEU A 85 9.28 20.42 17.83
C LEU A 85 10.40 19.69 17.08
N VAL A 86 10.03 18.82 16.13
CA VAL A 86 10.99 18.10 15.27
C VAL A 86 11.53 18.99 14.14
N ASN A 87 10.68 19.84 13.57
CA ASN A 87 11.01 20.59 12.35
C ASN A 87 11.55 22.00 12.61
N GLU A 88 11.14 22.65 13.70
CA GLU A 88 11.42 24.05 13.95
C GLU A 88 12.44 24.22 15.08
N GLN A 89 13.43 25.07 14.83
CA GLN A 89 14.38 25.48 15.84
C GLN A 89 13.66 26.22 16.97
N GLN A 90 13.78 25.70 18.20
CA GLN A 90 13.19 26.37 19.36
C GLN A 90 14.00 27.62 19.71
N VAL A 91 13.37 28.80 19.64
CA VAL A 91 14.01 30.10 19.89
C VAL A 91 13.70 30.56 21.31
N ASP A 92 14.55 30.16 22.24
CA ASP A 92 14.57 30.72 23.58
C ASP A 92 15.78 31.67 23.73
N LYS A 93 15.53 32.90 24.18
CA LYS A 93 16.52 34.00 24.27
C LYS A 93 17.81 33.66 25.05
N TRP A 94 17.82 32.57 25.82
CA TRP A 94 18.91 32.17 26.70
C TRP A 94 19.32 30.69 26.57
N LYS A 95 18.76 29.95 25.61
CA LYS A 95 18.98 28.50 25.46
C LYS A 95 19.60 28.18 24.09
N PRO A 96 20.29 27.04 23.94
CA PRO A 96 20.80 26.62 22.64
C PRO A 96 19.64 26.36 21.67
N THR A 97 19.73 26.99 20.49
CA THR A 97 18.85 26.73 19.36
C THR A 97 19.12 25.33 18.82
N ARG A 98 18.15 24.42 18.94
CA ARG A 98 18.28 23.02 18.49
C ARG A 98 16.95 22.47 17.99
N LEU A 99 17.04 21.38 17.23
CA LEU A 99 15.92 20.53 16.82
C LEU A 99 15.83 19.34 17.78
N GLU A 100 14.62 18.88 18.08
CA GLU A 100 14.41 17.68 18.90
C GLU A 100 14.18 16.46 18.00
N ASN A 101 15.01 15.43 18.13
CA ASN A 101 14.80 14.16 17.42
C ASN A 101 14.03 13.12 18.26
N PHE A 102 13.90 13.36 19.57
CA PHE A 102 13.19 12.51 20.52
C PHE A 102 13.70 11.07 20.65
N GLU A 103 14.99 10.82 20.39
CA GLU A 103 15.58 9.48 20.58
C GLU A 103 15.30 8.93 21.98
N GLY A 104 14.68 7.74 22.05
CA GLY A 104 14.32 7.05 23.30
C GLY A 104 13.03 7.53 23.98
N ILE A 105 12.34 8.53 23.44
CA ILE A 105 11.08 9.07 23.99
C ILE A 105 9.87 8.43 23.28
N THR A 106 8.83 8.09 24.04
CA THR A 106 7.59 7.51 23.51
C THR A 106 6.47 8.54 23.43
N PHE A 107 5.74 8.56 22.33
CA PHE A 107 4.50 9.31 22.12
C PHE A 107 3.38 8.32 21.90
N VAL A 108 2.31 8.39 22.70
CA VAL A 108 1.18 7.45 22.63
C VAL A 108 -0.10 8.21 22.27
N LEU A 109 -0.81 7.75 21.24
CA LEU A 109 -2.15 8.25 20.96
C LEU A 109 -3.13 7.76 22.04
N THR A 110 -3.94 8.66 22.57
CA THR A 110 -5.01 8.32 23.54
C THR A 110 -6.39 8.21 22.88
N ARG A 111 -6.48 8.57 21.60
CA ARG A 111 -7.68 8.52 20.76
C ARG A 111 -7.34 8.74 19.30
N ASP A 112 -8.32 8.49 18.45
CA ASP A 112 -8.28 8.90 17.06
C ASP A 112 -8.17 10.42 16.94
N ILE A 113 -7.35 10.87 15.98
CA ILE A 113 -7.11 12.27 15.68
C ILE A 113 -7.55 12.52 14.23
N LYS A 114 -8.35 13.56 14.03
CA LYS A 114 -8.69 14.05 12.70
C LYS A 114 -7.94 15.34 12.44
N LEU A 115 -7.07 15.33 11.45
CA LEU A 115 -6.44 16.52 10.91
C LEU A 115 -7.48 17.32 10.12
N THR A 116 -7.60 18.60 10.44
CA THR A 116 -8.47 19.57 9.79
C THR A 116 -7.70 20.80 9.29
N SER A 117 -6.49 20.99 9.81
CA SER A 117 -5.48 21.94 9.35
C SER A 117 -5.05 21.67 7.91
N SER A 118 -4.97 22.72 7.08
CA SER A 118 -4.37 22.66 5.75
C SER A 118 -2.84 22.67 5.75
N ASP A 119 -2.22 22.92 6.90
CA ASP A 119 -0.80 23.26 7.01
C ASP A 119 0.00 22.11 7.64
N TRP A 120 -0.43 20.87 7.43
CA TRP A 120 0.30 19.71 7.93
C TRP A 120 1.73 19.69 7.37
N SER A 121 2.72 19.69 8.29
CA SER A 121 4.12 19.46 7.96
C SER A 121 4.50 18.06 8.44
N PRO A 122 5.06 17.19 7.57
CA PRO A 122 5.52 15.87 7.97
C PRO A 122 6.43 15.93 9.20
N ILE A 123 6.26 15.00 10.14
CA ILE A 123 7.15 14.91 11.31
C ILE A 123 8.52 14.47 10.82
N GLY A 124 9.50 15.38 10.94
CA GLY A 124 10.84 15.19 10.39
C GLY A 124 10.87 15.34 8.87
N THR A 125 11.44 16.44 8.37
CA THR A 125 11.44 16.77 6.93
C THR A 125 12.73 16.42 6.19
N GLY A 126 13.77 15.92 6.88
CA GLY A 126 15.03 15.51 6.23
C GLY A 126 16.14 15.14 7.20
N GLY A 127 17.37 14.91 6.70
CA GLY A 127 18.48 14.43 7.54
C GLY A 127 18.92 15.37 8.67
N ALA A 128 18.55 16.65 8.63
CA ALA A 128 18.77 17.59 9.74
C ALA A 128 17.61 17.62 10.75
N SER A 129 16.41 17.19 10.34
CA SER A 129 15.16 17.19 11.10
C SER A 129 14.51 15.82 10.91
N TYR A 130 14.90 14.85 11.74
CA TYR A 130 14.39 13.48 11.69
C TYR A 130 13.73 13.11 13.03
N PHE A 131 12.78 12.20 12.97
CA PHE A 131 12.17 11.63 14.17
C PHE A 131 12.83 10.31 14.54
N ALA A 132 13.37 10.22 15.76
CA ALA A 132 14.05 9.06 16.34
C ALA A 132 13.33 8.50 17.58
N GLY A 133 12.17 9.06 17.94
CA GLY A 133 11.34 8.54 19.04
C GLY A 133 10.51 7.32 18.66
N ILE A 134 9.65 6.90 19.58
CA ILE A 134 8.65 5.86 19.38
C ILE A 134 7.29 6.54 19.27
N PHE A 135 6.59 6.40 18.16
CA PHE A 135 5.22 6.83 17.97
C PHE A 135 4.30 5.62 18.01
N ASP A 136 3.63 5.44 19.15
CA ASP A 136 2.68 4.37 19.41
C ASP A 136 1.27 4.84 19.10
N GLY A 137 0.72 4.37 17.98
CA GLY A 137 -0.67 4.60 17.61
C GLY A 137 -1.65 3.96 18.59
N ASN A 138 -1.24 2.96 19.37
CA ASN A 138 -2.07 2.28 20.36
C ASN A 138 -3.44 1.82 19.80
N GLY A 139 -3.46 1.42 18.53
CA GLY A 139 -4.66 1.00 17.79
C GLY A 139 -5.54 2.15 17.26
N HIS A 140 -5.12 3.40 17.41
CA HIS A 140 -5.86 4.57 16.97
C HIS A 140 -5.57 4.98 15.52
N THR A 141 -6.45 5.85 15.01
CA THR A 141 -6.39 6.36 13.64
C THR A 141 -6.03 7.85 13.60
N ILE A 142 -5.11 8.23 12.72
CA ILE A 142 -4.92 9.61 12.25
C ILE A 142 -5.58 9.72 10.87
N SER A 143 -6.64 10.52 10.77
CA SER A 143 -7.41 10.72 9.54
C SER A 143 -7.33 12.16 9.03
N GLY A 144 -7.65 12.38 7.75
CA GLY A 144 -7.65 13.72 7.15
C GLY A 144 -6.25 14.23 6.79
N LEU A 145 -5.27 13.33 6.67
CA LEU A 145 -3.92 13.71 6.23
C LEU A 145 -3.97 14.23 4.79
N GLU A 146 -3.55 15.47 4.56
CA GLU A 146 -3.45 16.06 3.23
C GLU A 146 -2.04 16.61 3.05
N ILE A 147 -1.31 16.08 2.07
CA ILE A 147 0.03 16.57 1.70
C ILE A 147 0.05 16.76 0.19
N ASP A 148 0.37 17.96 -0.28
CA ASP A 148 0.64 18.25 -1.68
C ASP A 148 1.91 19.10 -1.79
N ILE A 149 3.03 18.45 -2.12
CA ILE A 149 4.36 19.08 -2.17
C ILE A 149 5.02 18.87 -3.53
N GLU A 150 5.75 19.86 -4.00
CA GLU A 150 6.50 19.76 -5.27
C GLU A 150 7.73 18.85 -5.15
N SER A 151 8.40 18.88 -3.99
CA SER A 151 9.57 18.07 -3.70
C SER A 151 9.72 17.76 -2.21
N GLY A 152 10.47 16.71 -1.90
CA GLY A 152 10.76 16.28 -0.54
C GLY A 152 10.13 14.95 -0.16
N SER A 153 10.40 14.50 1.06
CA SER A 153 9.92 13.21 1.56
C SER A 153 8.53 13.39 2.16
N ALA A 154 7.53 12.75 1.55
CA ALA A 154 6.14 12.88 1.94
C ALA A 154 5.64 11.64 2.69
N GLY A 155 4.92 11.89 3.78
CA GLY A 155 4.33 10.90 4.69
C GLY A 155 3.87 11.61 5.96
N LEU A 156 3.18 10.89 6.85
CA LEU A 156 2.97 11.39 8.21
C LEU A 156 4.33 11.77 8.85
N PHE A 157 5.34 10.94 8.60
CA PHE A 157 6.76 11.21 8.85
C PHE A 157 7.48 11.43 7.52
N GLY A 158 8.28 12.49 7.40
CA GLY A 158 9.09 12.69 6.19
C GLY A 158 10.36 11.84 6.24
N TYR A 159 11.07 11.86 7.37
CA TYR A 159 12.30 11.11 7.64
C TYR A 159 12.23 10.45 9.02
N LEU A 160 12.10 9.13 9.02
CA LEU A 160 11.93 8.30 10.21
C LEU A 160 13.19 7.48 10.49
N VAL A 161 13.83 7.74 11.63
CA VAL A 161 14.90 6.94 12.24
C VAL A 161 14.36 6.10 13.41
N GLY A 162 13.25 6.54 14.00
CA GLY A 162 12.60 5.92 15.14
C GLY A 162 11.60 4.82 14.76
N THR A 163 10.66 4.58 15.67
CA THR A 163 9.63 3.54 15.51
C THR A 163 8.25 4.17 15.35
N VAL A 164 7.45 3.67 14.43
CA VAL A 164 5.99 3.92 14.36
C VAL A 164 5.30 2.57 14.47
N LYS A 165 4.36 2.43 15.41
CA LYS A 165 3.65 1.16 15.60
C LYS A 165 2.16 1.32 15.88
N ASP A 166 1.40 0.28 15.58
CA ASP A 166 -0.02 0.13 15.95
C ASP A 166 -0.89 1.33 15.51
N LEU A 167 -0.63 1.88 14.32
CA LEU A 167 -1.25 3.11 13.82
C LEU A 167 -2.00 2.89 12.51
N THR A 168 -3.19 3.46 12.39
CA THR A 168 -3.88 3.62 11.09
C THR A 168 -3.75 5.06 10.60
N VAL A 169 -3.37 5.25 9.33
CA VAL A 169 -3.31 6.58 8.68
C VAL A 169 -4.27 6.63 7.49
N GLU A 170 -5.08 7.68 7.40
CA GLU A 170 -6.02 7.92 6.30
C GLU A 170 -5.87 9.31 5.70
N GLY A 171 -5.88 9.41 4.37
CA GLY A 171 -5.76 10.71 3.70
C GLY A 171 -5.32 10.64 2.24
N ASN A 172 -4.75 11.75 1.75
CA ASN A 172 -4.21 11.88 0.41
C ASN A 172 -2.81 12.52 0.47
N ILE A 173 -1.88 11.97 -0.30
CA ILE A 173 -0.51 12.47 -0.41
C ILE A 173 -0.13 12.58 -1.89
N SER A 174 0.44 13.72 -2.27
CA SER A 174 0.98 14.03 -3.59
C SER A 174 2.40 14.61 -3.43
N SER A 175 3.37 14.04 -4.15
CA SER A 175 4.75 14.53 -4.21
C SER A 175 5.28 14.61 -5.65
N GLY A 176 5.73 15.78 -6.08
CA GLY A 176 6.13 16.04 -7.46
C GLY A 176 7.42 15.32 -7.92
N ASP A 177 8.43 15.18 -7.05
CA ASP A 177 9.71 14.53 -7.38
C ASP A 177 10.34 13.69 -6.25
N GLY A 178 9.70 13.60 -5.09
CA GLY A 178 10.29 13.01 -3.89
C GLY A 178 9.92 11.55 -3.60
N ASN A 179 10.35 11.09 -2.42
CA ASN A 179 9.98 9.79 -1.87
C ASN A 179 8.64 9.94 -1.15
N CYS A 180 7.70 9.04 -1.40
CA CYS A 180 6.32 9.22 -0.98
C CYS A 180 5.77 7.92 -0.36
N GLY A 181 5.35 7.97 0.90
CA GLY A 181 4.71 6.87 1.61
C GLY A 181 3.58 7.37 2.49
N GLY A 182 2.54 6.56 2.72
CA GLY A 182 1.42 6.95 3.60
C GLY A 182 1.86 7.22 5.04
N ILE A 183 2.85 6.47 5.54
CA ILE A 183 3.38 6.62 6.89
C ILE A 183 4.73 7.34 6.86
N ALA A 184 5.67 6.90 6.03
CA ALA A 184 7.01 7.49 5.96
C ALA A 184 7.45 7.82 4.53
N GLY A 185 8.01 9.01 4.31
CA GLY A 185 8.71 9.29 3.06
C GLY A 185 10.01 8.47 2.95
N ILE A 186 10.83 8.53 3.99
CA ILE A 186 12.07 7.75 4.16
C ILE A 186 12.04 7.04 5.51
N LEU A 187 12.36 5.76 5.50
CA LEU A 187 12.68 4.93 6.67
C LEU A 187 14.19 4.64 6.65
N ALA A 188 14.91 5.07 7.69
CA ALA A 188 16.35 4.84 7.82
C ALA A 188 16.67 3.43 8.35
N ASP A 189 17.95 3.08 8.39
CA ASP A 189 18.49 1.75 8.74
C ASP A 189 18.08 1.23 10.13
N THR A 190 17.84 2.13 11.07
CA THR A 190 17.39 1.84 12.43
C THR A 190 15.89 2.04 12.62
N GLY A 191 15.22 2.56 11.59
CA GLY A 191 13.80 2.86 11.60
C GLY A 191 12.93 1.61 11.53
N GLN A 192 11.79 1.67 12.20
CA GLN A 192 10.81 0.58 12.24
C GLN A 192 9.38 1.09 12.01
N ILE A 193 8.62 0.40 11.16
CA ILE A 193 7.18 0.59 11.01
C ILE A 193 6.52 -0.76 11.22
N THR A 194 5.76 -0.93 12.30
CA THR A 194 5.25 -2.25 12.72
C THR A 194 3.77 -2.24 13.08
N GLY A 195 2.97 -3.14 12.53
CA GLY A 195 1.55 -3.24 12.92
C GLY A 195 0.69 -2.07 12.42
N CYS A 196 1.12 -1.39 11.36
CA CYS A 196 0.45 -0.18 10.87
C CYS A 196 -0.40 -0.44 9.62
N SER A 197 -1.45 0.36 9.44
CA SER A 197 -2.29 0.36 8.25
C SER A 197 -2.32 1.72 7.58
N ALA A 198 -2.22 1.76 6.25
CA ALA A 198 -2.40 2.97 5.45
C ALA A 198 -3.61 2.83 4.52
N ASN A 199 -4.59 3.72 4.70
CA ASN A 199 -5.66 3.96 3.74
C ASN A 199 -5.46 5.35 3.14
N VAL A 200 -4.31 5.52 2.50
CA VAL A 200 -3.85 6.80 1.95
C VAL A 200 -3.77 6.70 0.43
N SER A 201 -4.40 7.61 -0.29
CA SER A 201 -4.16 7.72 -1.74
C SER A 201 -2.81 8.41 -1.96
N VAL A 202 -1.82 7.66 -2.47
CA VAL A 202 -0.44 8.14 -2.63
C VAL A 202 -0.13 8.36 -4.11
N SER A 203 0.23 9.59 -4.46
CA SER A 203 0.71 9.98 -5.79
C SER A 203 2.15 10.48 -5.70
N GLY A 204 3.05 9.98 -6.56
CA GLY A 204 4.45 10.39 -6.54
C GLY A 204 5.21 10.12 -7.83
N ARG A 205 6.50 10.48 -7.86
CA ARG A 205 7.33 10.30 -9.07
C ARG A 205 8.47 9.28 -8.90
N ASP A 206 9.37 9.43 -7.91
CA ASP A 206 10.53 8.55 -7.79
C ASP A 206 10.22 7.23 -7.08
N LYS A 207 10.13 7.25 -5.74
CA LYS A 207 9.89 6.06 -4.92
C LYS A 207 8.56 6.23 -4.21
N VAL A 208 7.58 5.43 -4.59
CA VAL A 208 6.19 5.57 -4.14
C VAL A 208 5.73 4.26 -3.52
N GLY A 209 5.38 4.29 -2.24
CA GLY A 209 4.85 3.16 -1.48
C GLY A 209 3.57 3.51 -0.75
N GLY A 210 2.74 2.52 -0.39
CA GLY A 210 1.59 2.76 0.49
C GLY A 210 2.00 3.04 1.94
N ILE A 211 3.07 2.39 2.43
CA ILE A 211 3.60 2.57 3.77
C ILE A 211 4.81 3.50 3.77
N ALA A 212 5.84 3.16 2.97
CA ALA A 212 7.08 3.90 2.90
C ALA A 212 7.50 4.23 1.45
N GLY A 213 7.99 5.43 1.19
CA GLY A 213 8.59 5.74 -0.11
C GLY A 213 9.91 4.98 -0.31
N TYR A 214 10.82 5.14 0.65
CA TYR A 214 12.15 4.54 0.64
C TYR A 214 12.44 3.83 1.96
N ASN A 215 12.83 2.55 1.91
CA ASN A 215 13.37 1.84 3.05
C ASN A 215 14.88 1.65 2.88
N ASP A 216 15.68 2.38 3.66
CA ASP A 216 17.14 2.44 3.62
C ASP A 216 17.76 1.58 4.73
N GLY A 217 17.47 0.28 4.72
CA GLY A 217 17.97 -0.67 5.71
C GLY A 217 17.04 -0.94 6.91
N GLY A 218 15.91 -0.24 7.01
CA GLY A 218 14.96 -0.37 8.12
C GLY A 218 14.03 -1.57 8.02
N LEU A 219 13.12 -1.67 8.99
CA LEU A 219 12.12 -2.74 9.11
C LEU A 219 10.70 -2.22 8.85
N ILE A 220 10.00 -2.83 7.90
CA ILE A 220 8.56 -2.70 7.72
C ILE A 220 7.94 -4.08 7.99
N GLU A 221 7.16 -4.20 9.06
CA GLU A 221 6.62 -5.48 9.51
C GLU A 221 5.13 -5.42 9.85
N SER A 222 4.37 -6.47 9.52
CA SER A 222 2.95 -6.56 9.90
C SER A 222 2.12 -5.35 9.43
N CYS A 223 2.41 -4.84 8.23
CA CYS A 223 1.80 -3.62 7.71
C CYS A 223 0.83 -3.88 6.54
N MET A 224 -0.23 -3.10 6.47
CA MET A 224 -1.26 -3.22 5.44
C MET A 224 -1.48 -1.92 4.66
N ASN A 225 -1.49 -1.99 3.33
CA ASN A 225 -1.95 -0.88 2.49
C ASN A 225 -3.33 -1.19 1.87
N TYR A 226 -4.25 -0.24 2.02
CA TYR A 226 -5.59 -0.25 1.40
C TYR A 226 -5.77 0.89 0.39
N GLY A 227 -4.95 1.94 0.48
CA GLY A 227 -5.06 3.12 -0.38
C GLY A 227 -4.49 2.90 -1.78
N SER A 228 -5.03 3.64 -2.76
CA SER A 228 -4.54 3.58 -4.14
C SER A 228 -3.19 4.27 -4.30
N ILE A 229 -2.33 3.71 -5.14
CA ILE A 229 -0.98 4.21 -5.37
C ILE A 229 -0.79 4.55 -6.85
N SER A 230 -0.32 5.76 -7.14
CA SER A 230 0.07 6.20 -8.48
C SER A 230 1.50 6.71 -8.48
N GLY A 231 2.41 6.03 -9.18
CA GLY A 231 3.84 6.38 -9.21
C GLY A 231 4.43 6.42 -10.61
N ALA A 232 5.68 6.86 -10.77
CA ALA A 232 6.34 6.89 -12.09
C ALA A 232 7.49 5.89 -12.25
N TYR A 233 8.39 5.74 -11.27
CA TYR A 233 9.65 5.00 -11.45
C TYR A 233 9.76 3.72 -10.62
N LYS A 234 9.72 3.79 -9.29
CA LYS A 234 9.63 2.62 -8.41
C LYS A 234 8.35 2.71 -7.59
N VAL A 235 7.42 1.82 -7.87
CA VAL A 235 6.06 1.86 -7.33
C VAL A 235 5.76 0.53 -6.65
N GLY A 236 5.58 0.55 -5.34
CA GLY A 236 5.25 -0.63 -4.54
C GLY A 236 3.97 -0.44 -3.75
N GLY A 237 3.20 -1.49 -3.50
CA GLY A 237 2.04 -1.41 -2.61
C GLY A 237 2.40 -1.06 -1.16
N ILE A 238 3.56 -1.52 -0.70
CA ILE A 238 4.09 -1.25 0.65
C ILE A 238 5.24 -0.27 0.59
N VAL A 239 6.25 -0.55 -0.24
CA VAL A 239 7.46 0.26 -0.34
C VAL A 239 7.86 0.54 -1.79
N GLY A 240 8.16 1.80 -2.10
CA GLY A 240 8.65 2.17 -3.44
C GLY A 240 9.98 1.47 -3.76
N GLU A 241 10.98 1.66 -2.91
CA GLU A 241 12.29 1.02 -3.01
C GLU A 241 12.76 0.51 -1.64
N ASN A 242 13.11 -0.77 -1.58
CA ASN A 242 13.70 -1.44 -0.42
C ASN A 242 15.20 -1.66 -0.66
N TRP A 243 16.04 -0.82 -0.06
CA TRP A 243 17.49 -0.88 -0.17
C TRP A 243 18.10 -1.41 1.13
N GLY A 244 18.48 -2.68 1.15
CA GLY A 244 19.05 -3.33 2.33
C GLY A 244 18.11 -3.56 3.51
N GLY A 245 16.83 -3.19 3.39
CA GLY A 245 15.85 -3.32 4.45
C GLY A 245 15.02 -4.61 4.39
N ILE A 246 14.19 -4.78 5.42
CA ILE A 246 13.30 -5.93 5.59
C ILE A 246 11.84 -5.48 5.42
N VAL A 247 11.12 -6.13 4.53
CA VAL A 247 9.65 -6.03 4.41
C VAL A 247 9.08 -7.40 4.72
N ASN A 248 8.47 -7.56 5.89
CA ASN A 248 8.02 -8.84 6.41
C ASN A 248 6.53 -8.80 6.78
N MET A 249 5.79 -9.88 6.54
CA MET A 249 4.39 -9.98 6.98
C MET A 249 3.52 -8.80 6.52
N CYS A 250 3.69 -8.34 5.28
CA CYS A 250 2.99 -7.17 4.76
C CYS A 250 1.96 -7.53 3.68
N GLY A 251 0.89 -6.76 3.58
CA GLY A 251 -0.18 -6.98 2.59
C GLY A 251 -0.62 -5.73 1.86
N ASN A 252 -0.72 -5.80 0.53
CA ASN A 252 -1.30 -4.74 -0.29
C ASN A 252 -2.66 -5.16 -0.85
N ARG A 253 -3.70 -4.37 -0.57
CA ARG A 253 -5.02 -4.46 -1.19
C ARG A 253 -5.36 -3.26 -2.08
N GLY A 254 -4.61 -2.17 -1.97
CA GLY A 254 -4.79 -0.98 -2.78
C GLY A 254 -4.35 -1.18 -4.23
N ASP A 255 -5.07 -0.56 -5.16
CA ASP A 255 -4.71 -0.59 -6.58
C ASP A 255 -3.45 0.24 -6.86
N ILE A 256 -2.60 -0.27 -7.74
CA ILE A 256 -1.31 0.32 -8.10
C ILE A 256 -1.32 0.69 -9.58
N GLU A 257 -1.05 1.95 -9.87
CA GLU A 257 -0.77 2.45 -11.22
C GLU A 257 0.65 2.98 -11.33
N SER A 258 1.38 2.58 -12.37
CA SER A 258 2.62 3.24 -12.78
C SER A 258 2.39 4.03 -14.05
N THR A 259 2.75 5.31 -14.07
CA THR A 259 2.35 6.28 -15.10
C THR A 259 3.39 6.50 -16.19
N ARG A 260 4.64 6.07 -15.98
CA ARG A 260 5.74 6.26 -16.93
C ARG A 260 6.40 4.95 -17.32
N ARG A 261 6.88 4.94 -18.56
CA ARG A 261 7.76 3.88 -19.05
C ARG A 261 9.20 4.21 -18.72
N GLY A 262 9.84 3.31 -17.99
CA GLY A 262 11.22 3.44 -17.55
C GLY A 262 12.23 2.96 -18.57
N VAL A 263 13.47 3.45 -18.43
CA VAL A 263 14.66 2.86 -19.02
C VAL A 263 15.59 2.43 -17.89
N GLY A 264 15.79 1.12 -17.72
CA GLY A 264 16.76 0.58 -16.76
C GLY A 264 16.36 0.72 -15.29
N THR A 265 16.10 -0.41 -14.65
CA THR A 265 15.92 -0.58 -13.18
C THR A 265 14.66 0.03 -12.55
N TYR A 266 13.68 0.45 -13.36
CA TYR A 266 12.36 0.88 -12.88
C TYR A 266 11.48 -0.35 -12.67
N GLY A 267 10.65 -0.31 -11.64
CA GLY A 267 9.89 -1.49 -11.22
C GLY A 267 8.54 -1.14 -10.59
N THR A 268 7.56 -1.97 -10.90
CA THR A 268 6.24 -1.93 -10.28
C THR A 268 5.99 -3.25 -9.58
N GLY A 269 5.74 -3.23 -8.28
CA GLY A 269 5.48 -4.42 -7.47
C GLY A 269 4.26 -4.26 -6.58
N GLY A 270 3.54 -5.34 -6.33
CA GLY A 270 2.43 -5.31 -5.36
C GLY A 270 2.89 -5.07 -3.92
N ILE A 271 4.13 -5.42 -3.57
CA ILE A 271 4.75 -5.13 -2.27
C ILE A 271 5.85 -4.09 -2.44
N ALA A 272 6.86 -4.40 -3.26
CA ALA A 272 8.02 -3.53 -3.46
C ALA A 272 8.20 -3.19 -4.95
N GLY A 273 8.28 -1.90 -5.28
CA GLY A 273 8.62 -1.50 -6.65
C GLY A 273 10.00 -2.01 -7.06
N ARG A 274 10.96 -1.84 -6.16
CA ARG A 274 12.32 -2.34 -6.29
C ARG A 274 12.84 -2.87 -4.95
N SER A 275 13.58 -3.98 -4.95
CA SER A 275 14.24 -4.53 -3.76
C SER A 275 15.68 -4.88 -4.12
N VAL A 276 16.66 -4.13 -3.59
CA VAL A 276 18.07 -4.23 -4.02
C VAL A 276 19.05 -4.02 -2.86
N SER A 277 19.83 -5.06 -2.56
CA SER A 277 21.02 -5.11 -1.68
C SER A 277 21.19 -6.58 -1.30
N SER A 278 22.34 -6.97 -0.76
CA SER A 278 22.52 -8.30 -0.17
C SER A 278 21.62 -8.57 1.02
N ASP A 279 21.22 -7.51 1.73
CA ASP A 279 20.41 -7.61 2.94
C ASP A 279 18.92 -7.35 2.67
N SER A 280 18.55 -7.02 1.42
CA SER A 280 17.16 -6.76 1.04
C SER A 280 16.31 -8.02 1.12
N ARG A 281 15.26 -7.99 1.94
CA ARG A 281 14.33 -9.11 2.13
C ARG A 281 12.88 -8.66 1.94
N VAL A 282 12.13 -9.41 1.15
CA VAL A 282 10.66 -9.32 1.08
C VAL A 282 10.10 -10.69 1.40
N THR A 283 9.50 -10.84 2.58
CA THR A 283 9.12 -12.15 3.12
C THR A 283 7.69 -12.17 3.64
N GLU A 284 7.05 -13.33 3.57
CA GLU A 284 5.72 -13.57 4.16
C GLU A 284 4.69 -12.50 3.76
N SER A 285 4.71 -12.04 2.50
CA SER A 285 3.95 -10.86 2.08
C SER A 285 3.04 -11.14 0.89
N PHE A 286 1.95 -10.40 0.75
CA PHE A 286 0.99 -10.64 -0.32
C PHE A 286 0.46 -9.40 -1.02
N ASN A 287 0.13 -9.55 -2.29
CA ASN A 287 -0.62 -8.56 -3.06
C ASN A 287 -1.96 -9.12 -3.54
N SER A 288 -3.03 -8.41 -3.26
CA SER A 288 -4.35 -8.61 -3.88
C SER A 288 -4.85 -7.39 -4.64
N GLY A 289 -4.17 -6.24 -4.53
CA GLY A 289 -4.49 -5.04 -5.29
C GLY A 289 -4.15 -5.19 -6.78
N LYS A 290 -4.94 -4.55 -7.66
CA LYS A 290 -4.69 -4.60 -9.09
C LYS A 290 -3.45 -3.79 -9.45
N ILE A 291 -2.66 -4.29 -10.40
CA ILE A 291 -1.46 -3.60 -10.90
C ILE A 291 -1.68 -3.20 -12.37
N SER A 292 -1.65 -1.90 -12.65
CA SER A 292 -1.63 -1.31 -13.98
C SER A 292 -0.28 -0.63 -14.23
N SER A 293 0.61 -1.28 -14.97
CA SER A 293 2.00 -0.85 -15.10
C SER A 293 2.34 -0.30 -16.48
N ASN A 294 3.15 0.76 -16.52
CA ASN A 294 3.87 1.22 -17.70
C ASN A 294 5.37 0.85 -17.67
N THR A 295 5.88 0.30 -16.57
CA THR A 295 7.32 0.13 -16.34
C THR A 295 7.91 -1.06 -17.11
N GLU A 296 9.24 -1.18 -17.07
CA GLU A 296 9.97 -2.28 -17.71
C GLU A 296 9.81 -3.60 -16.95
N ALA A 297 9.82 -3.56 -15.62
CA ALA A 297 9.75 -4.75 -14.77
C ALA A 297 8.51 -4.68 -13.87
N THR A 298 7.60 -5.62 -14.02
CA THR A 298 6.36 -5.66 -13.21
C THR A 298 6.20 -7.01 -12.54
N GLY A 299 6.11 -7.03 -11.21
CA GLY A 299 5.87 -8.24 -10.43
C GLY A 299 4.61 -8.10 -9.58
N GLY A 300 3.93 -9.20 -9.32
CA GLY A 300 2.84 -9.19 -8.34
C GLY A 300 3.32 -8.89 -6.92
N VAL A 301 4.58 -9.19 -6.61
CA VAL A 301 5.20 -8.91 -5.30
C VAL A 301 6.32 -7.90 -5.47
N VAL A 302 7.35 -8.20 -6.29
CA VAL A 302 8.50 -7.31 -6.49
C VAL A 302 8.67 -6.97 -7.98
N GLY A 303 8.74 -5.69 -8.31
CA GLY A 303 8.98 -5.26 -9.69
C GLY A 303 10.38 -5.64 -10.18
N TYR A 304 11.41 -5.08 -9.54
CA TYR A 304 12.81 -5.27 -9.92
C TYR A 304 13.68 -5.73 -8.73
N MET A 305 14.42 -6.82 -8.91
CA MET A 305 15.32 -7.39 -7.91
C MET A 305 16.61 -7.92 -8.56
N ASN A 306 17.60 -7.05 -8.80
CA ASN A 306 18.89 -7.47 -9.34
C ASN A 306 20.04 -7.03 -8.41
N ALA A 307 20.25 -7.78 -7.33
CA ALA A 307 21.32 -7.54 -6.37
C ALA A 307 21.70 -8.87 -5.70
N SER A 308 22.99 -9.15 -5.60
CA SER A 308 23.48 -10.41 -5.02
C SER A 308 23.03 -10.56 -3.57
N GLY A 309 22.34 -11.65 -3.23
CA GLY A 309 21.83 -11.94 -1.88
C GLY A 309 20.38 -11.49 -1.60
N ALA A 310 19.77 -10.70 -2.50
CA ALA A 310 18.39 -10.27 -2.32
C ALA A 310 17.41 -11.45 -2.23
N THR A 311 16.45 -11.38 -1.31
CA THR A 311 15.52 -12.48 -1.00
C THR A 311 14.07 -12.06 -1.23
N VAL A 312 13.33 -12.90 -1.93
CA VAL A 312 11.86 -12.92 -1.97
C VAL A 312 11.42 -14.32 -1.58
N SER A 313 10.75 -14.48 -0.46
CA SER A 313 10.29 -15.81 -0.03
C SER A 313 8.91 -15.77 0.61
N GLU A 314 8.16 -16.85 0.47
CA GLU A 314 6.86 -17.01 1.14
C GLU A 314 5.90 -15.85 0.80
N CYS A 315 5.93 -15.42 -0.45
CA CYS A 315 5.10 -14.32 -0.92
C CYS A 315 4.12 -14.77 -1.99
N TYR A 316 2.99 -14.08 -2.10
CA TYR A 316 2.05 -14.40 -3.16
C TYR A 316 1.34 -13.21 -3.79
N ASN A 317 0.82 -13.44 -4.99
CA ASN A 317 0.02 -12.48 -5.73
C ASN A 317 -1.30 -13.08 -6.20
N THR A 318 -2.39 -12.37 -5.91
CA THR A 318 -3.74 -12.61 -6.42
C THR A 318 -4.28 -11.43 -7.21
N GLY A 319 -3.61 -10.28 -7.12
CA GLY A 319 -3.96 -9.06 -7.86
C GLY A 319 -3.67 -9.18 -9.35
N GLU A 320 -4.65 -8.84 -10.19
CA GLU A 320 -4.50 -8.83 -11.65
C GLU A 320 -3.36 -7.89 -12.07
N ILE A 321 -2.50 -8.35 -12.99
CA ILE A 321 -1.42 -7.54 -13.57
C ILE A 321 -1.75 -7.22 -15.03
N THR A 322 -1.86 -5.92 -15.33
CA THR A 322 -1.97 -5.39 -16.69
C THR A 322 -0.77 -4.51 -16.97
N VAL A 323 0.03 -4.86 -17.98
CA VAL A 323 1.18 -4.05 -18.41
C VAL A 323 0.90 -3.42 -19.76
N LYS A 324 1.25 -2.14 -19.91
CA LYS A 324 1.23 -1.44 -21.19
C LYS A 324 2.51 -1.78 -21.96
N GLY A 325 2.44 -2.87 -22.74
CA GLY A 325 3.53 -3.31 -23.61
C GLY A 325 3.91 -2.27 -24.67
N ARG A 326 5.08 -2.45 -25.32
CA ARG A 326 5.60 -1.44 -26.27
C ARG A 326 4.83 -1.33 -27.59
N ASN A 327 3.82 -2.16 -27.82
CA ASN A 327 3.04 -2.21 -29.07
C ASN A 327 3.92 -2.26 -30.34
N GLY A 328 5.04 -3.00 -30.28
CA GLY A 328 5.99 -3.14 -31.39
C GLY A 328 6.98 -1.98 -31.57
N ASN A 329 6.94 -0.94 -30.74
CA ASN A 329 7.91 0.14 -30.77
C ASN A 329 9.26 -0.33 -30.20
N LYS A 330 10.26 -0.51 -31.08
CA LYS A 330 11.61 -0.98 -30.72
C LYS A 330 12.50 0.08 -30.08
N ASN A 331 12.05 1.34 -30.03
CA ASN A 331 12.84 2.45 -29.45
C ASN A 331 12.69 2.55 -27.92
N ILE A 332 11.91 1.65 -27.31
CA ILE A 332 11.64 1.60 -25.88
C ILE A 332 11.86 0.16 -25.40
N SER A 333 12.29 -0.02 -24.15
CA SER A 333 12.66 -1.31 -23.55
C SER A 333 11.54 -2.36 -23.64
N GLU A 334 11.87 -3.65 -23.63
CA GLU A 334 10.85 -4.69 -23.52
C GLU A 334 10.28 -4.70 -22.12
N SER A 335 8.97 -4.96 -21.99
CA SER A 335 8.33 -5.12 -20.69
C SER A 335 8.32 -6.59 -20.27
N TYR A 336 8.80 -6.84 -19.06
CA TYR A 336 8.87 -8.16 -18.43
C TYR A 336 7.94 -8.19 -17.23
N ALA A 337 6.99 -9.13 -17.25
CA ALA A 337 6.02 -9.27 -16.18
C ALA A 337 6.01 -10.67 -15.60
N GLY A 338 6.26 -10.80 -14.29
CA GLY A 338 6.09 -12.05 -13.58
C GLY A 338 4.93 -11.97 -12.61
N GLY A 339 4.26 -13.09 -12.40
CA GLY A 339 3.21 -13.18 -11.39
C GLY A 339 3.70 -12.84 -9.98
N VAL A 340 4.97 -13.11 -9.66
CA VAL A 340 5.60 -12.76 -8.38
C VAL A 340 6.67 -11.69 -8.59
N ILE A 341 7.63 -11.91 -9.49
CA ILE A 341 8.76 -11.00 -9.70
C ILE A 341 8.84 -10.57 -11.17
N GLY A 342 8.95 -9.27 -11.45
CA GLY A 342 9.11 -8.78 -12.81
C GLY A 342 10.46 -9.18 -13.40
N THR A 343 11.53 -8.64 -12.84
CA THR A 343 12.90 -8.97 -13.24
C THR A 343 13.72 -9.33 -12.02
N VAL A 344 14.44 -10.46 -12.09
CA VAL A 344 15.36 -10.92 -11.06
C VAL A 344 16.72 -11.29 -11.64
N GLY A 345 17.81 -11.07 -10.91
CA GLY A 345 19.14 -11.51 -11.30
C GLY A 345 20.21 -11.25 -10.25
N ALA A 346 21.44 -11.69 -10.54
CA ALA A 346 22.62 -11.72 -9.67
C ALA A 346 22.82 -13.00 -8.84
N VAL A 347 24.04 -13.15 -8.35
CA VAL A 347 24.52 -14.33 -7.63
C VAL A 347 23.89 -14.40 -6.24
N GLY A 348 23.37 -15.56 -5.85
CA GLY A 348 22.82 -15.78 -4.50
C GLY A 348 21.47 -15.13 -4.24
N VAL A 349 20.72 -14.73 -5.28
CA VAL A 349 19.31 -14.32 -5.10
C VAL A 349 18.46 -15.51 -4.67
N VAL A 350 17.53 -15.26 -3.75
CA VAL A 350 16.63 -16.29 -3.21
C VAL A 350 15.20 -15.99 -3.67
N VAL A 351 14.56 -16.96 -4.33
CA VAL A 351 13.13 -16.89 -4.71
C VAL A 351 12.45 -18.21 -4.35
N GLU A 352 11.81 -18.27 -3.18
CA GLU A 352 11.34 -19.55 -2.66
C GLU A 352 9.94 -19.51 -2.09
N ASN A 353 9.22 -20.62 -2.21
CA ASN A 353 7.89 -20.80 -1.62
C ASN A 353 6.92 -19.67 -2.01
N CYS A 354 7.05 -19.13 -3.22
CA CYS A 354 6.19 -18.06 -3.69
C CYS A 354 5.14 -18.61 -4.67
N TYR A 355 4.00 -17.93 -4.77
CA TYR A 355 3.05 -18.29 -5.80
C TYR A 355 2.31 -17.10 -6.41
N ASN A 356 1.91 -17.26 -7.66
CA ASN A 356 0.95 -16.37 -8.29
C ASN A 356 -0.33 -17.15 -8.58
N SER A 357 -1.48 -16.53 -8.36
CA SER A 357 -2.78 -17.03 -8.81
C SER A 357 -3.50 -16.08 -9.75
N ALA A 358 -2.94 -14.88 -9.96
CA ALA A 358 -3.52 -13.86 -10.81
C ALA A 358 -3.16 -14.03 -12.30
N THR A 359 -3.92 -13.35 -13.15
CA THR A 359 -3.61 -13.20 -14.57
C THR A 359 -2.61 -12.09 -14.82
N VAL A 360 -1.71 -12.29 -15.78
CA VAL A 360 -0.77 -11.28 -16.28
C VAL A 360 -1.03 -11.04 -17.75
N THR A 361 -1.28 -9.79 -18.14
CA THR A 361 -1.67 -9.42 -19.51
C THR A 361 -0.90 -8.19 -20.02
N GLY A 362 -0.77 -8.08 -21.34
CA GLY A 362 -0.26 -6.88 -22.03
C GLY A 362 1.26 -6.68 -22.04
N ALA A 363 2.03 -7.41 -21.23
CA ALA A 363 3.49 -7.38 -21.26
C ALA A 363 4.07 -7.95 -22.57
N ASP A 364 5.27 -7.50 -22.95
CA ASP A 364 6.00 -8.07 -24.09
C ASP A 364 6.42 -9.52 -23.82
N ILE A 365 6.87 -9.78 -22.59
CA ILE A 365 7.24 -11.10 -22.08
C ILE A 365 6.59 -11.28 -20.71
N SER A 366 5.96 -12.43 -20.50
CA SER A 366 5.39 -12.79 -19.22
C SER A 366 5.78 -14.19 -18.77
N GLY A 367 5.93 -14.36 -17.46
CA GLY A 367 6.09 -15.66 -16.82
C GLY A 367 5.15 -15.82 -15.63
N GLY A 368 4.80 -17.08 -15.33
CA GLY A 368 3.88 -17.40 -14.23
C GLY A 368 4.37 -16.92 -12.87
N VAL A 369 5.68 -16.94 -12.64
CA VAL A 369 6.33 -16.48 -11.40
C VAL A 369 7.29 -15.33 -11.71
N ILE A 370 8.22 -15.53 -12.66
CA ILE A 370 9.27 -14.56 -12.99
C ILE A 370 9.09 -14.08 -14.44
N GLY A 371 9.11 -12.77 -14.67
CA GLY A 371 9.07 -12.22 -16.02
C GLY A 371 10.39 -12.44 -16.76
N TYR A 372 11.50 -12.01 -16.15
CA TYR A 372 12.83 -12.12 -16.72
C TYR A 372 13.88 -12.46 -15.68
N TYR A 373 14.66 -13.50 -15.94
CA TYR A 373 15.76 -13.93 -15.08
C TYR A 373 17.12 -13.66 -15.73
N ILE A 374 17.97 -12.93 -15.01
CA ILE A 374 19.28 -12.46 -15.45
C ILE A 374 20.37 -13.19 -14.64
N ASN A 375 20.95 -14.22 -15.25
CA ASN A 375 22.17 -14.86 -14.75
C ASN A 375 23.38 -14.39 -15.57
N GLU A 376 24.05 -13.33 -15.11
CA GLU A 376 25.23 -12.77 -15.81
C GLU A 376 26.51 -13.57 -15.57
N SER A 377 26.56 -14.36 -14.49
CA SER A 377 27.77 -15.09 -14.07
C SER A 377 28.03 -16.34 -14.92
N GLY A 378 26.96 -16.95 -15.45
CA GLY A 378 27.02 -18.27 -16.10
C GLY A 378 27.45 -19.40 -15.15
N ASP A 379 27.56 -19.13 -13.85
CA ASP A 379 27.90 -20.09 -12.81
C ASP A 379 26.62 -20.63 -12.17
N ASN A 380 26.11 -21.72 -12.75
CA ASN A 380 24.90 -22.37 -12.27
C ASN A 380 25.14 -23.24 -11.02
N SER A 381 26.28 -23.09 -10.33
CA SER A 381 26.56 -23.84 -9.10
C SER A 381 25.90 -23.23 -7.86
N GLU A 382 25.51 -21.95 -7.93
CA GLU A 382 24.85 -21.19 -6.87
C GLU A 382 23.35 -20.88 -7.14
N ASP A 383 22.76 -21.27 -8.27
CA ASP A 383 21.32 -21.08 -8.56
C ASP A 383 20.39 -22.00 -7.74
N LYS A 384 20.90 -22.57 -6.65
CA LYS A 384 20.19 -23.47 -5.71
C LYS A 384 19.11 -22.79 -4.86
N TYR A 385 18.93 -21.49 -5.01
CA TYR A 385 18.08 -20.68 -4.13
C TYR A 385 16.73 -20.30 -4.75
N MET A 386 16.35 -20.93 -5.86
CA MET A 386 14.99 -20.81 -6.39
C MET A 386 14.27 -22.16 -6.33
N SER A 387 13.23 -22.26 -5.50
CA SER A 387 12.54 -23.52 -5.26
C SER A 387 11.08 -23.33 -4.86
N HIS A 388 10.25 -24.33 -5.11
CA HIS A 388 8.85 -24.37 -4.65
C HIS A 388 8.02 -23.14 -5.06
N ASN A 389 8.22 -22.65 -6.28
CA ASN A 389 7.44 -21.53 -6.80
C ASN A 389 6.33 -22.00 -7.74
N TYR A 390 5.11 -21.52 -7.55
CA TYR A 390 3.93 -22.05 -8.23
C TYR A 390 3.11 -21.00 -8.98
N TYR A 391 2.46 -21.44 -10.06
CA TYR A 391 1.57 -20.61 -10.85
C TYR A 391 0.45 -21.46 -11.49
N PRO A 392 -0.66 -20.86 -11.97
CA PRO A 392 -1.76 -21.62 -12.56
C PRO A 392 -1.33 -22.19 -13.91
N GLY A 393 -1.29 -23.51 -14.00
CA GLY A 393 -0.92 -24.24 -15.20
C GLY A 393 -1.89 -24.00 -16.35
N GLY A 394 -1.37 -23.78 -17.56
CA GLY A 394 -2.16 -23.50 -18.76
C GLY A 394 -2.46 -22.02 -19.01
N THR A 395 -2.22 -21.14 -18.03
CA THR A 395 -2.37 -19.68 -18.20
C THR A 395 -1.10 -19.03 -18.79
N PHE A 396 0.05 -19.63 -18.54
CA PHE A 396 1.36 -19.13 -18.97
C PHE A 396 2.07 -20.19 -19.83
N SER A 397 2.89 -19.75 -20.77
CA SER A 397 3.76 -20.65 -21.55
C SER A 397 4.82 -21.31 -20.68
N SER A 398 5.28 -20.61 -19.64
CA SER A 398 6.34 -21.03 -18.72
C SER A 398 6.24 -20.24 -17.39
N GLY A 399 6.84 -20.76 -16.32
CA GLY A 399 6.91 -20.04 -15.05
C GLY A 399 7.93 -18.91 -15.06
N ILE A 400 9.00 -19.04 -15.85
CA ILE A 400 9.93 -17.96 -16.19
C ILE A 400 9.72 -17.54 -17.64
N GLY A 401 9.43 -16.25 -17.88
CA GLY A 401 9.09 -15.73 -19.20
C GLY A 401 10.29 -15.66 -20.15
N ALA A 402 11.43 -15.16 -19.66
CA ALA A 402 12.68 -15.13 -20.42
C ALA A 402 13.91 -15.40 -19.53
N LEU A 403 14.95 -15.96 -20.15
CA LEU A 403 16.26 -16.20 -19.55
C LEU A 403 17.30 -15.40 -20.33
N TYR A 404 18.19 -14.70 -19.64
CA TYR A 404 19.36 -14.07 -20.28
C TYR A 404 20.29 -15.14 -20.89
N ASN A 405 20.57 -16.20 -20.12
CA ASN A 405 21.30 -17.38 -20.58
C ASN A 405 20.31 -18.52 -20.88
N LYS A 406 20.12 -18.82 -22.17
CA LYS A 406 19.12 -19.80 -22.63
C LYS A 406 19.43 -21.25 -22.27
N ASP A 407 20.65 -21.56 -21.84
CA ASP A 407 21.07 -22.91 -21.49
C ASP A 407 20.87 -23.23 -19.99
N ASP A 408 20.28 -22.29 -19.23
CA ASP A 408 20.06 -22.43 -17.79
C ASP A 408 18.83 -23.29 -17.45
N ARG A 409 19.00 -24.60 -17.54
CA ARG A 409 17.95 -25.58 -17.22
C ARG A 409 17.53 -25.60 -15.76
N GLN A 410 18.37 -25.12 -14.83
CA GLN A 410 18.02 -25.11 -13.40
C GLN A 410 16.97 -24.04 -13.09
N ALA A 411 17.03 -22.90 -13.80
CA ALA A 411 16.01 -21.87 -13.70
C ALA A 411 14.63 -22.38 -14.18
N GLU A 412 14.57 -23.26 -15.17
CA GLU A 412 13.30 -23.83 -15.64
C GLU A 412 12.64 -24.73 -14.57
N ASP A 413 13.43 -25.49 -13.81
CA ASP A 413 12.96 -26.38 -12.73
C ASP A 413 12.55 -25.62 -11.44
N ALA A 414 12.89 -24.33 -11.34
CA ALA A 414 12.59 -23.49 -10.18
C ALA A 414 11.11 -23.13 -10.02
N THR A 415 10.31 -23.38 -11.06
CA THR A 415 8.89 -23.01 -11.10
C THR A 415 8.03 -24.19 -11.57
N THR A 416 6.85 -24.35 -10.98
CA THR A 416 5.93 -25.44 -11.30
C THR A 416 4.53 -24.92 -11.60
N GLY A 417 4.04 -25.20 -12.81
CA GLY A 417 2.65 -24.93 -13.18
C GLY A 417 1.71 -25.97 -12.59
N ILE A 418 0.73 -25.54 -11.79
CA ILE A 418 -0.20 -26.42 -11.08
C ILE A 418 -1.64 -26.17 -11.56
N SER A 419 -2.41 -27.24 -11.78
CA SER A 419 -3.83 -27.11 -12.14
C SER A 419 -4.63 -26.46 -11.01
N ALA A 420 -5.64 -25.64 -11.34
CA ALA A 420 -6.46 -24.93 -10.33
C ALA A 420 -6.98 -25.83 -9.20
N ARG A 421 -7.39 -27.07 -9.51
CA ARG A 421 -7.89 -28.05 -8.52
C ARG A 421 -6.82 -28.51 -7.53
N SER A 422 -5.56 -28.57 -7.95
CA SER A 422 -4.45 -28.95 -7.08
C SER A 422 -3.88 -27.75 -6.32
N PHE A 423 -4.08 -26.53 -6.85
CA PHE A 423 -3.53 -25.29 -6.31
C PHE A 423 -4.08 -24.95 -4.92
N SER A 424 -5.31 -25.35 -4.61
CA SER A 424 -5.93 -25.14 -3.29
C SER A 424 -5.32 -25.95 -2.15
N ASN A 425 -4.48 -26.96 -2.44
CA ASN A 425 -3.92 -27.87 -1.44
C ASN A 425 -2.39 -27.86 -1.42
N ILE A 426 -1.75 -26.78 -1.88
CA ILE A 426 -0.28 -26.68 -1.94
C ILE A 426 0.34 -26.07 -0.68
N SER A 427 -0.45 -25.68 0.33
CA SER A 427 0.05 -25.05 1.57
C SER A 427 1.17 -25.88 2.22
N SER A 428 0.98 -27.19 2.39
CA SER A 428 1.99 -28.10 2.93
C SER A 428 3.24 -28.27 2.07
N SER A 429 3.17 -27.90 0.78
CA SER A 429 4.27 -27.97 -0.20
C SER A 429 4.99 -26.64 -0.39
N LEU A 430 4.48 -25.56 0.20
CA LEU A 430 5.11 -24.24 0.26
C LEU A 430 5.99 -24.19 1.51
N SER A 431 5.41 -23.97 2.68
CA SER A 431 6.08 -24.01 3.98
C SER A 431 5.05 -23.96 5.11
N THR A 432 5.52 -23.99 6.36
CA THR A 432 4.65 -23.92 7.55
C THR A 432 4.00 -22.55 7.78
N VAL A 433 4.44 -21.50 7.07
CA VAL A 433 3.83 -20.17 7.17
C VAL A 433 2.56 -20.04 6.33
N TYR A 434 2.26 -21.04 5.50
CA TYR A 434 1.02 -21.13 4.73
C TYR A 434 0.01 -22.06 5.39
N LYS A 435 -1.26 -21.70 5.23
CA LYS A 435 -2.43 -22.54 5.53
C LYS A 435 -3.39 -22.53 4.34
N ASN A 436 -4.34 -23.47 4.31
CA ASN A 436 -5.39 -23.42 3.30
C ASN A 436 -6.30 -22.21 3.54
N ASP A 437 -6.84 -21.63 2.46
CA ASP A 437 -7.91 -20.64 2.57
C ASP A 437 -9.25 -21.38 2.71
N ASP A 438 -9.87 -21.25 3.87
CA ASP A 438 -11.21 -21.78 4.13
C ASP A 438 -12.32 -20.92 3.49
N GLY A 439 -11.96 -19.92 2.67
CA GLY A 439 -12.85 -19.05 1.90
C GLY A 439 -13.05 -17.65 2.51
N ILE A 440 -12.48 -17.40 3.69
CA ILE A 440 -12.66 -16.15 4.46
C ILE A 440 -11.80 -15.02 3.88
N TYR A 441 -10.69 -15.34 3.24
CA TYR A 441 -9.71 -14.34 2.78
C TYR A 441 -9.92 -13.91 1.32
N GLY A 442 -10.91 -14.49 0.63
CA GLY A 442 -11.18 -14.18 -0.78
C GLY A 442 -10.05 -14.63 -1.72
N ASN A 443 -9.23 -15.60 -1.30
CA ASN A 443 -8.11 -16.12 -2.10
C ASN A 443 -8.53 -17.33 -2.96
N ASN A 444 -9.83 -17.48 -3.22
CA ASN A 444 -10.41 -18.56 -4.03
C ASN A 444 -10.00 -19.97 -3.57
N GLY A 445 -9.79 -20.16 -2.26
CA GLY A 445 -9.35 -21.44 -1.70
C GLY A 445 -7.86 -21.74 -1.91
N TYR A 446 -7.07 -20.79 -2.41
CA TYR A 446 -5.62 -20.92 -2.52
C TYR A 446 -4.93 -20.61 -1.18
N PRO A 447 -3.73 -21.15 -0.91
CA PRO A 447 -3.10 -20.98 0.40
C PRO A 447 -2.90 -19.53 0.80
N VAL A 448 -3.17 -19.19 2.05
CA VAL A 448 -2.90 -17.85 2.63
C VAL A 448 -1.82 -17.94 3.69
N LEU A 449 -1.27 -16.79 4.08
CA LEU A 449 -0.28 -16.74 5.15
C LEU A 449 -0.97 -16.84 6.51
N VAL A 450 -0.35 -17.55 7.45
CA VAL A 450 -0.93 -17.81 8.79
C VAL A 450 -1.21 -16.51 9.53
N TRP A 451 -0.34 -15.51 9.42
CA TRP A 451 -0.50 -14.22 10.11
C TRP A 451 -1.70 -13.39 9.64
N GLN A 452 -2.33 -13.71 8.50
CA GLN A 452 -3.47 -12.96 7.98
C GLN A 452 -4.77 -13.11 8.78
N GLU A 453 -4.76 -13.80 9.93
CA GLU A 453 -5.94 -13.95 10.78
C GLU A 453 -6.46 -12.61 11.29
N ALA A 454 -7.62 -12.20 10.76
CA ALA A 454 -8.35 -11.02 11.18
C ALA A 454 -9.19 -11.24 12.46
N VAL A 455 -9.10 -12.43 13.08
CA VAL A 455 -9.96 -12.84 14.20
C VAL A 455 -9.14 -13.74 15.11
N ASP A 456 -8.92 -13.30 16.35
CA ASP A 456 -8.37 -14.12 17.43
C ASP A 456 -9.21 -15.41 17.56
N GLU A 457 -8.61 -16.57 17.84
CA GLU A 457 -9.37 -17.79 18.16
C GLU A 457 -10.39 -17.54 19.28
N SER A 458 -10.13 -16.58 20.17
CA SER A 458 -11.07 -16.17 21.22
C SER A 458 -12.35 -15.50 20.68
N GLU A 459 -12.30 -14.87 19.50
CA GLU A 459 -13.45 -14.26 18.83
C GLU A 459 -14.19 -15.26 17.92
N LYS A 460 -13.53 -16.37 17.51
CA LYS A 460 -14.20 -17.51 16.85
C LYS A 460 -15.13 -18.28 17.80
N VAL A 461 -14.96 -18.14 19.12
CA VAL A 461 -15.82 -18.80 20.13
C VAL A 461 -17.30 -18.48 19.92
N TYR A 462 -17.65 -17.27 19.46
CA TYR A 462 -19.05 -16.91 19.15
C TYR A 462 -19.63 -17.65 17.93
N MET A 463 -18.78 -18.15 17.02
CA MET A 463 -19.18 -18.94 15.85
C MET A 463 -19.21 -20.46 16.15
N GLU A 464 -18.42 -20.95 17.10
CA GLU A 464 -18.39 -22.37 17.48
C GLU A 464 -19.63 -22.83 18.26
N GLU A 465 -20.38 -21.90 18.87
CA GLU A 465 -21.65 -22.21 19.54
C GLU A 465 -22.88 -22.21 18.61
N ILE A 466 -22.72 -21.85 17.32
CA ILE A 466 -23.81 -21.87 16.36
C ILE A 466 -24.06 -23.33 15.91
N PRO A 467 -25.26 -23.90 16.13
CA PRO A 467 -25.59 -25.24 15.67
C PRO A 467 -25.33 -25.43 14.16
N GLU A 468 -24.77 -26.57 13.76
CA GLU A 468 -24.35 -26.86 12.36
C GLU A 468 -25.47 -26.73 11.31
N ASP A 469 -26.73 -26.83 11.74
CA ASP A 469 -27.91 -26.58 10.92
C ASP A 469 -28.17 -25.08 10.70
N VAL A 470 -27.98 -24.26 11.72
CA VAL A 470 -28.10 -22.79 11.63
C VAL A 470 -26.97 -22.20 10.79
N GLN A 471 -25.74 -22.64 11.01
CA GLN A 471 -24.59 -22.19 10.20
C GLN A 471 -24.80 -22.52 8.71
N ARG A 472 -25.35 -23.70 8.41
CA ARG A 472 -25.62 -24.15 7.05
C ARG A 472 -26.78 -23.40 6.39
N GLU A 473 -27.81 -23.00 7.14
CA GLU A 473 -28.83 -22.09 6.63
C GLU A 473 -28.29 -20.68 6.40
N LEU A 474 -27.40 -20.21 7.27
CA LEU A 474 -26.73 -18.92 7.13
C LEU A 474 -25.86 -18.87 5.87
N ASP A 475 -25.04 -19.90 5.66
CA ASP A 475 -24.18 -20.03 4.48
C ASP A 475 -24.99 -20.17 3.19
N ALA A 476 -26.10 -20.93 3.23
CA ALA A 476 -27.02 -21.03 2.10
C ALA A 476 -27.69 -19.69 1.80
N TYR A 477 -28.12 -18.95 2.84
CA TYR A 477 -28.71 -17.62 2.69
C TYR A 477 -27.69 -16.61 2.13
N LEU A 478 -26.46 -16.61 2.64
CA LEU A 478 -25.38 -15.76 2.13
C LEU A 478 -25.04 -16.10 0.67
N ALA A 479 -25.01 -17.38 0.30
CA ALA A 479 -24.78 -17.83 -1.07
C ALA A 479 -25.93 -17.46 -2.03
N GLU A 480 -27.18 -17.50 -1.57
CA GLU A 480 -28.36 -17.11 -2.34
C GLU A 480 -28.51 -15.59 -2.50
N ASN A 481 -27.98 -14.80 -1.54
CA ASN A 481 -28.11 -13.35 -1.48
C ASN A 481 -26.80 -12.58 -1.75
N ALA A 482 -25.73 -13.30 -2.10
CA ALA A 482 -24.50 -12.71 -2.61
C ALA A 482 -24.59 -12.53 -4.13
N GLU A 483 -24.39 -11.30 -4.59
CA GLU A 483 -24.05 -11.04 -5.98
C GLU A 483 -22.54 -10.81 -6.07
N THR A 484 -21.88 -11.43 -7.03
CA THR A 484 -20.52 -11.04 -7.39
C THR A 484 -20.56 -9.76 -8.20
N SER A 485 -19.81 -8.74 -7.75
CA SER A 485 -19.56 -7.56 -8.58
C SER A 485 -18.85 -7.96 -9.88
N LEU A 486 -18.81 -7.06 -10.87
CA LEU A 486 -18.04 -7.28 -12.10
C LEU A 486 -16.52 -7.51 -11.83
N TYR A 487 -16.07 -7.19 -10.61
CA TYR A 487 -14.69 -7.30 -10.12
C TYR A 487 -14.50 -8.47 -9.12
N GLY A 488 -15.47 -9.38 -9.01
CA GLY A 488 -15.33 -10.63 -8.25
C GLY A 488 -15.45 -10.48 -6.73
N HIS A 489 -15.79 -9.31 -6.21
CA HIS A 489 -16.10 -9.14 -4.79
C HIS A 489 -17.48 -9.73 -4.50
N SER A 490 -17.59 -10.57 -3.48
CA SER A 490 -18.88 -10.99 -2.94
C SER A 490 -19.56 -9.78 -2.30
N ILE A 491 -20.57 -9.23 -2.97
CA ILE A 491 -21.46 -8.22 -2.40
C ILE A 491 -22.66 -8.97 -1.85
N VAL A 492 -22.66 -9.22 -0.54
CA VAL A 492 -23.90 -9.58 0.14
C VAL A 492 -24.72 -8.29 0.23
N ARG A 493 -25.92 -8.25 -0.34
CA ARG A 493 -26.81 -7.07 -0.22
C ARG A 493 -27.33 -6.96 1.20
N LEU A 494 -26.49 -6.50 2.13
CA LEU A 494 -26.85 -6.31 3.53
C LEU A 494 -26.96 -4.81 3.82
N PHE A 495 -28.15 -4.36 4.22
CA PHE A 495 -28.42 -2.95 4.50
C PHE A 495 -27.84 -2.46 5.84
N SER A 496 -27.37 -3.35 6.73
CA SER A 496 -26.35 -3.06 7.75
C SER A 496 -25.93 -4.35 8.45
N LEU A 497 -24.64 -4.53 8.74
CA LEU A 497 -24.13 -5.71 9.44
C LEU A 497 -24.74 -5.87 10.85
N SER A 498 -25.05 -4.75 11.50
CA SER A 498 -25.69 -4.69 12.81
C SER A 498 -27.19 -5.03 12.80
N SER A 499 -27.91 -4.86 11.68
CA SER A 499 -29.28 -5.36 11.56
C SER A 499 -29.30 -6.86 11.33
N TYR A 500 -28.35 -7.38 10.54
CA TYR A 500 -28.22 -8.83 10.28
C TYR A 500 -27.95 -9.65 11.54
N ILE A 501 -27.01 -9.23 12.39
CA ILE A 501 -26.72 -9.94 13.66
C ILE A 501 -27.96 -9.91 14.57
N ASN A 502 -28.69 -8.80 14.59
CA ASN A 502 -29.93 -8.68 15.36
C ASN A 502 -31.07 -9.55 14.80
N ASP A 503 -31.27 -9.58 13.48
CA ASP A 503 -32.32 -10.38 12.84
C ASP A 503 -32.02 -11.89 12.94
N ALA A 504 -30.74 -12.27 12.85
CA ALA A 504 -30.29 -13.65 13.07
C ALA A 504 -30.53 -14.07 14.53
N LEU A 505 -30.22 -13.21 15.50
CA LEU A 505 -30.50 -13.44 16.93
C LEU A 505 -32.01 -13.50 17.21
N ILE A 506 -32.82 -12.66 16.57
CA ILE A 506 -34.29 -12.69 16.69
C ILE A 506 -34.83 -14.01 16.13
N THR A 507 -34.39 -14.41 14.94
CA THR A 507 -34.82 -15.66 14.29
C THR A 507 -34.42 -16.88 15.14
N TYR A 508 -33.21 -16.90 15.68
CA TYR A 508 -32.74 -17.93 16.60
C TYR A 508 -33.62 -18.03 17.86
N ASN A 509 -33.94 -16.90 18.48
CA ASN A 509 -34.80 -16.87 19.66
C ASN A 509 -36.25 -17.32 19.34
N GLU A 510 -36.78 -16.98 18.17
CA GLU A 510 -38.11 -17.41 17.72
C GLU A 510 -38.17 -18.93 17.44
N GLU A 511 -37.14 -19.50 16.83
CA GLU A 511 -37.01 -20.95 16.59
C GLU A 511 -36.86 -21.72 17.92
N MET A 512 -36.07 -21.21 18.86
CA MET A 512 -35.94 -21.77 20.21
C MET A 512 -37.26 -21.74 20.99
N GLU A 513 -38.01 -20.63 20.90
CA GLU A 513 -39.36 -20.55 21.49
C GLU A 513 -40.36 -21.53 20.86
N LYS A 514 -40.29 -21.74 19.54
CA LYS A 514 -41.12 -22.75 18.85
C LYS A 514 -40.75 -24.16 19.27
N ALA A 515 -39.45 -24.44 19.41
CA ALA A 515 -38.95 -25.74 19.86
C ALA A 515 -39.39 -26.04 21.30
N GLU A 516 -39.31 -25.07 22.21
CA GLU A 516 -39.82 -25.20 23.59
C GLU A 516 -41.34 -25.37 23.66
N LYS A 517 -42.10 -24.71 22.79
CA LYS A 517 -43.56 -24.88 22.69
C LYS A 517 -43.96 -26.22 22.06
N ALA A 518 -43.11 -26.83 21.24
CA ALA A 518 -43.34 -28.15 20.67
C ALA A 518 -43.01 -29.31 21.65
N THR A 519 -42.27 -29.03 22.74
CA THR A 519 -41.92 -30.00 23.78
C THR A 519 -42.82 -29.95 25.03
N LYS A 520 -43.79 -29.04 25.08
CA LYS A 520 -44.89 -29.00 26.08
C LYS A 520 -46.20 -29.43 25.43
#